data_AF-A0AAD7MNE3-F1
#
_entry.id   AF-A0AAD7MNE3-F1
#
_cell.length_a   1.000
_cell.length_b   1.000
_cell.length_c   1.000
_cell.angle_alpha   90.00
_cell.angle_beta   90.00
_cell.angle_gamma   90.00
#
_symmetry.space_group_name_H-M   'P 1'
#
loop_
_entity.id
_entity.type
_entity.pdbx_description
1 polymer ?
#
loop_
_entity_poly.entity_id
_entity_poly.type
_entity_poly.pdbx_seq_one_letter_code
_entity_poly.pdbx_strand_id
1 'polypeptide(L)'
;MSNIPAWNGSSRDKIDGEEWLRLLRLHYREAKMADDEIMEDVEDRFKPGSPGQRWFKELNGDTEKKTWAQFQRSFRARYPVPVEIETPRLQLLAEVSGMRISLAEIAKRTVEVRGVGVPVLKEFASRVDEMVRDVHASEVQDAGLYTFHAALPTQIRTAVGSVPKDWGAMVEALRDIPQHVIDYLIAEHEKEDTLRKKIETLEREFAAAKIALKSVQSGGGAGAGRGGGGAGGGETASGGGTRSGAPAGVGVGRGGGGGGAVGGGGAQAGGWRRKVPTEEEKTALRALLATIVATRCLNTPEGRTAYEGQKAQWNARNGRVHPDVLAIEKAGYPLTPGTAPPGSGECWTCGMIHGRGACTRAALPELETRFRVVVGTWLGGGGGAARPQVNEVAEVEEAGPWWEVGGAGGGAATEGPGFGQGARE
;
A
#
# COMPACT_ATOMS: atom_id res chain seq x y z
N MET A 1 -19.44 44.77 -26.12
CA MET A 1 -18.29 44.93 -27.02
C MET A 1 -17.20 43.99 -26.56
N SER A 2 -16.92 42.94 -27.33
CA SER A 2 -15.88 41.96 -27.01
C SER A 2 -14.52 42.63 -27.06
N ASN A 3 -13.75 42.58 -25.96
CA ASN A 3 -12.40 43.13 -25.91
C ASN A 3 -11.45 42.22 -26.69
N ILE A 4 -11.20 42.52 -27.96
CA ILE A 4 -10.26 41.75 -28.78
C ILE A 4 -8.85 42.28 -28.49
N PRO A 5 -7.94 41.43 -27.99
CA PRO A 5 -6.60 41.86 -27.64
C PRO A 5 -5.80 42.24 -28.89
N ALA A 6 -4.89 43.22 -28.73
CA ALA A 6 -3.95 43.58 -29.78
C ALA A 6 -2.95 42.44 -30.04
N TRP A 7 -2.70 42.15 -31.31
CA TRP A 7 -1.91 40.99 -31.75
C TRP A 7 -0.54 41.40 -32.29
N ASN A 8 0.49 40.62 -31.95
CA ASN A 8 1.89 40.89 -32.33
C ASN A 8 2.30 40.15 -33.61
N GLY A 9 1.61 39.07 -33.98
CA GLY A 9 1.99 38.24 -35.11
C GLY A 9 3.26 37.43 -34.87
N SER A 10 3.44 36.94 -33.63
CA SER A 10 4.60 36.12 -33.25
C SER A 10 4.20 35.02 -32.25
N SER A 11 5.06 34.02 -32.05
CA SER A 11 4.90 32.99 -31.02
C SER A 11 4.89 33.53 -29.57
N ARG A 12 5.08 34.84 -29.38
CA ARG A 12 4.97 35.51 -28.07
C ARG A 12 3.56 36.01 -27.75
N ASP A 13 2.60 35.87 -28.66
CA ASP A 13 1.20 36.19 -28.41
C ASP A 13 0.55 35.16 -27.49
N LYS A 14 -0.36 35.62 -26.62
CA LYS A 14 -1.09 34.76 -25.67
C LYS A 14 -2.21 33.96 -26.32
N ILE A 15 -2.58 34.33 -27.54
CA ILE A 15 -3.59 33.68 -28.36
C ILE A 15 -2.95 33.37 -29.71
N ASP A 16 -3.28 32.23 -30.28
CA ASP A 16 -2.84 31.90 -31.63
C ASP A 16 -3.57 32.75 -32.67
N GLY A 17 -3.04 32.74 -33.91
CA GLY A 17 -3.58 33.57 -34.99
C GLY A 17 -5.01 33.21 -35.38
N GLU A 18 -5.41 31.94 -35.29
CA GLU A 18 -6.75 31.50 -35.70
C GLU A 18 -7.79 31.87 -34.63
N GLU A 19 -7.45 31.76 -33.34
CA GLU A 19 -8.30 32.24 -32.26
C GLU A 19 -8.48 33.76 -32.33
N TRP A 20 -7.42 34.51 -32.62
CA TRP A 20 -7.54 35.95 -32.86
C TRP A 20 -8.45 36.27 -34.06
N LEU A 21 -8.27 35.56 -35.18
CA LEU A 21 -9.09 35.72 -36.38
C LEU A 21 -10.56 35.35 -36.13
N ARG A 22 -10.83 34.37 -35.26
CA ARG A 22 -12.17 33.97 -34.82
C ARG A 22 -12.85 35.08 -34.03
N LEU A 23 -12.13 35.71 -33.09
CA LEU A 23 -12.64 36.84 -32.30
C LEU A 23 -13.00 38.03 -33.19
N LEU A 24 -12.15 38.36 -34.17
CA LEU A 24 -12.43 39.40 -35.17
C LEU A 24 -13.67 39.07 -36.00
N ARG A 25 -13.78 37.84 -36.49
CA ARG A 25 -14.94 37.40 -37.29
C ARG A 25 -16.24 37.53 -36.51
N LEU A 26 -16.24 37.16 -35.23
CA LEU A 26 -17.42 37.28 -34.37
C LEU A 26 -17.80 38.76 -34.21
N HIS A 27 -16.81 39.61 -33.91
CA HIS A 27 -17.02 41.04 -33.74
C HIS A 27 -17.56 41.73 -34.99
N TYR A 28 -16.95 41.50 -36.16
CA TYR A 28 -17.38 42.13 -37.41
C TYR A 28 -18.74 41.65 -37.88
N ARG A 29 -19.08 40.38 -37.60
CA ARG A 29 -20.43 39.86 -37.87
C ARG A 29 -21.49 40.55 -37.00
N GLU A 30 -21.18 40.77 -35.72
CA GLU A 30 -22.09 41.47 -34.80
C GLU A 30 -22.22 42.96 -35.15
N ALA A 31 -21.12 43.60 -35.54
CA ALA A 31 -21.08 45.02 -35.90
C ALA A 31 -21.57 45.33 -37.31
N LYS A 32 -21.70 44.31 -38.19
CA LYS A 32 -22.10 44.45 -39.60
C LYS A 32 -21.25 45.45 -40.40
N MET A 33 -19.94 45.47 -40.11
CA MET A 33 -18.99 46.39 -40.74
C MET A 33 -18.75 46.04 -42.21
N ALA A 34 -18.48 47.07 -43.02
CA ALA A 34 -18.06 46.90 -44.40
C ALA A 34 -16.58 46.49 -44.50
N ASP A 35 -16.17 45.91 -45.63
CA ASP A 35 -14.81 45.35 -45.81
C ASP A 35 -13.70 46.40 -45.66
N ASP A 36 -13.94 47.65 -46.08
CA ASP A 36 -13.03 48.78 -45.92
C ASP A 36 -12.88 49.20 -44.44
N GLU A 37 -14.00 49.34 -43.73
CA GLU A 37 -14.01 49.62 -42.28
C GLU A 37 -13.32 48.50 -41.48
N ILE A 38 -13.49 47.25 -41.91
CA ILE A 38 -12.84 46.09 -41.30
C ILE A 38 -11.31 46.19 -41.46
N MET A 39 -10.80 46.58 -42.63
CA MET A 39 -9.34 46.64 -42.84
C MET A 39 -8.67 47.73 -42.00
N GLU A 40 -9.33 48.88 -41.84
CA GLU A 40 -8.86 49.95 -40.96
C GLU A 40 -8.80 49.46 -39.50
N ASP A 41 -9.87 48.83 -38.99
CA ASP A 41 -9.91 48.30 -37.62
C ASP A 41 -8.92 47.14 -37.42
N VAL A 42 -8.69 46.30 -38.44
CA VAL A 42 -7.67 45.25 -38.39
C VAL A 42 -6.27 45.85 -38.23
N GLU A 43 -5.95 46.93 -38.95
CA GLU A 43 -4.64 47.60 -38.84
C GLU A 43 -4.37 48.10 -37.42
N ASP A 44 -5.38 48.72 -36.80
CA ASP A 44 -5.30 49.29 -35.45
C ASP A 44 -5.19 48.23 -34.35
N ARG A 45 -5.64 47.00 -34.62
CA ARG A 45 -5.54 45.88 -33.67
C ARG A 45 -4.19 45.17 -33.71
N PHE A 46 -3.29 45.53 -34.62
CA PHE A 46 -1.90 45.11 -34.51
C PHE A 46 -1.13 45.99 -33.52
N LYS A 47 -0.24 45.39 -32.73
CA LYS A 47 0.64 46.17 -31.86
C LYS A 47 1.58 47.06 -32.69
N PRO A 48 1.79 48.34 -32.31
CA PRO A 48 2.73 49.21 -33.00
C PRO A 48 4.15 48.59 -33.10
N GLY A 49 4.71 48.57 -34.31
CA GLY A 49 6.04 48.02 -34.59
C GLY A 49 6.13 46.48 -34.59
N SER A 50 4.99 45.79 -34.42
CA SER A 50 4.94 44.34 -34.40
C SER A 50 5.28 43.70 -35.77
N PRO A 51 5.75 42.44 -35.78
CA PRO A 51 5.85 41.66 -37.01
C PRO A 51 4.53 41.57 -37.78
N GLY A 52 3.40 41.43 -37.07
CA GLY A 52 2.06 41.41 -37.68
C GLY A 52 1.71 42.72 -38.37
N GLN A 53 1.97 43.87 -37.73
CA GLN A 53 1.71 45.17 -38.33
C GLN A 53 2.57 45.41 -39.57
N ARG A 54 3.86 45.07 -39.51
CA ARG A 54 4.77 45.22 -40.66
C ARG A 54 4.31 44.37 -41.84
N TRP A 55 3.99 43.11 -41.58
CA TRP A 55 3.44 42.21 -42.59
C TRP A 55 2.13 42.76 -43.19
N PHE A 56 1.20 43.25 -42.37
CA PHE A 56 -0.06 43.81 -42.85
C PHE A 56 0.16 45.00 -43.79
N LYS A 57 1.14 45.86 -43.48
CA LYS A 57 1.54 47.00 -44.32
C LYS A 57 2.19 46.59 -45.64
N GLU A 58 2.89 45.46 -45.65
CA GLU A 58 3.54 44.89 -46.84
C GLU A 58 2.56 44.19 -47.80
N LEU A 59 1.35 43.83 -47.35
CA LEU A 59 0.32 43.21 -48.21
C LEU A 59 -0.11 44.14 -49.34
N ASN A 60 -0.32 43.56 -50.53
CA ASN A 60 -0.88 44.27 -51.65
C ASN A 60 -2.37 44.58 -51.41
N GLY A 61 -2.69 45.87 -51.37
CA GLY A 61 -4.03 46.39 -51.11
C GLY A 61 -5.11 45.87 -52.05
N ASP A 62 -4.78 45.60 -53.31
CA ASP A 62 -5.76 45.23 -54.33
C ASP A 62 -6.04 43.72 -54.41
N THR A 63 -5.07 42.88 -54.05
CA THR A 63 -5.14 41.43 -54.26
C THR A 63 -5.16 40.61 -52.97
N GLU A 64 -4.61 41.14 -51.87
CA GLU A 64 -4.36 40.35 -50.66
C GLU A 64 -5.15 40.85 -49.43
N LYS A 65 -5.63 42.09 -49.44
CA LYS A 65 -6.39 42.69 -48.33
C LYS A 65 -7.52 43.64 -48.76
N LYS A 66 -8.04 43.54 -49.98
CA LYS A 66 -9.17 44.37 -50.45
C LYS A 66 -10.49 43.95 -49.82
N THR A 67 -10.64 42.66 -49.55
CA THR A 67 -11.84 42.09 -48.93
C THR A 67 -11.47 41.29 -47.69
N TRP A 68 -12.42 41.13 -46.77
CA TRP A 68 -12.19 40.33 -45.56
C TRP A 68 -11.79 38.89 -45.90
N ALA A 69 -12.37 38.32 -46.96
CA ALA A 69 -12.04 36.98 -47.43
C ALA A 69 -10.60 36.87 -47.98
N GLN A 70 -10.11 37.90 -48.66
CA GLN A 70 -8.72 37.93 -49.15
C GLN A 70 -7.74 38.04 -47.97
N PHE A 71 -8.01 38.93 -47.02
CA PHE A 71 -7.19 39.07 -45.82
C PHE A 71 -7.12 37.75 -45.05
N GLN A 72 -8.26 37.07 -44.80
CA GLN A 72 -8.28 35.78 -44.11
C GLN A 72 -7.41 34.72 -44.80
N ARG A 73 -7.40 34.71 -46.13
CA ARG A 73 -6.59 33.78 -46.91
C ARG A 73 -5.10 34.09 -46.76
N SER A 74 -4.72 35.35 -46.94
CA SER A 74 -3.33 35.82 -46.78
C SER A 74 -2.83 35.61 -45.34
N PHE A 75 -3.70 35.85 -44.36
CA PHE A 75 -3.41 35.66 -42.94
C PHE A 75 -3.12 34.20 -42.61
N ARG A 76 -3.99 33.27 -43.03
CA ARG A 76 -3.78 31.83 -42.80
C ARG A 76 -2.58 31.27 -43.56
N ALA A 77 -2.24 31.84 -44.72
CA ALA A 77 -1.04 31.48 -45.45
C ALA A 77 0.23 31.93 -44.71
N ARG A 78 0.20 33.10 -44.08
CA ARG A 78 1.33 33.64 -43.30
C ARG A 78 1.47 33.01 -41.91
N TYR A 79 0.34 32.77 -41.27
CA TYR A 79 0.21 32.27 -39.91
C TYR A 79 -0.61 30.98 -39.94
N PRO A 80 -0.01 29.88 -40.43
CA PRO A 80 -0.70 28.60 -40.41
C PRO A 80 -1.05 28.25 -38.97
N VAL A 81 -2.21 27.61 -38.78
CA VAL A 81 -2.56 27.00 -37.50
C VAL A 81 -1.39 26.10 -37.12
N PRO A 82 -0.76 26.29 -35.95
CA PRO A 82 0.24 25.35 -35.48
C PRO A 82 -0.39 23.96 -35.60
N VAL A 83 0.20 23.10 -36.44
CA VAL A 83 -0.23 21.71 -36.49
C VAL A 83 0.00 21.22 -35.08
N GLU A 84 -1.08 20.99 -34.34
CA GLU A 84 -1.03 20.28 -33.07
C GLU A 84 -0.27 19.02 -33.42
N ILE A 85 0.98 18.94 -32.96
CA ILE A 85 1.82 17.79 -33.25
C ILE A 85 1.02 16.67 -32.62
N GLU A 86 0.31 15.89 -33.44
CA GLU A 86 -0.40 14.71 -32.99
C GLU A 86 0.63 13.94 -32.22
N THR A 87 0.48 13.93 -30.89
CA THR A 87 1.42 13.27 -30.01
C THR A 87 1.51 11.87 -30.57
N PRO A 88 2.69 11.44 -31.09
CA PRO A 88 2.76 10.27 -31.94
C PRO A 88 2.11 9.12 -31.18
N ARG A 89 1.20 8.39 -31.80
CA ARG A 89 0.34 7.38 -31.14
C ARG A 89 1.07 6.49 -30.11
N LEU A 90 2.32 6.12 -30.39
CA LEU A 90 3.18 5.36 -29.49
C LEU A 90 3.48 6.08 -28.17
N GLN A 91 3.62 7.41 -28.21
CA GLN A 91 3.79 8.27 -27.05
C GLN A 91 2.51 8.36 -26.22
N LEU A 92 1.32 8.51 -26.83
CA LEU A 92 0.07 8.46 -26.08
C LEU A 92 -0.15 7.09 -25.43
N LEU A 93 0.21 6.00 -26.12
CA LEU A 93 0.17 4.66 -25.55
C LEU A 93 1.17 4.50 -24.38
N ALA A 94 2.36 5.07 -24.51
CA ALA A 94 3.34 5.11 -23.43
C ALA A 94 2.84 5.94 -22.24
N GLU A 95 2.10 7.03 -22.49
CA GLU A 95 1.50 7.87 -21.46
C GLU A 95 0.38 7.13 -20.72
N VAL A 96 -0.60 6.55 -21.43
CA VAL A 96 -1.69 5.76 -20.83
C VAL A 96 -1.11 4.57 -20.04
N SER A 97 -0.20 3.81 -20.64
CA SER A 97 0.43 2.66 -19.97
C SER A 97 1.40 3.06 -18.85
N GLY A 98 1.83 4.32 -18.83
CA GLY A 98 2.67 4.95 -17.82
C GLY A 98 1.89 5.56 -16.66
N MET A 99 0.56 5.74 -16.76
CA MET A 99 -0.25 6.31 -15.69
C MET A 99 -0.17 5.47 -14.41
N ARG A 100 0.09 6.14 -13.28
CA ARG A 100 0.14 5.53 -11.96
C ARG A 100 -0.79 6.27 -11.01
N ILE A 101 -1.29 5.54 -10.03
CA ILE A 101 -1.93 6.11 -8.85
C ILE A 101 -1.10 5.72 -7.63
N SER A 102 -0.71 6.71 -6.84
CA SER A 102 0.05 6.48 -5.61
C SER A 102 -0.87 6.17 -4.43
N LEU A 103 -0.36 5.46 -3.42
CA LEU A 103 -1.09 5.24 -2.15
C LEU A 103 -1.42 6.56 -1.45
N ALA A 104 -0.53 7.54 -1.55
CA ALA A 104 -0.75 8.89 -1.00
C ALA A 104 -1.91 9.63 -1.69
N GLU A 105 -2.12 9.42 -2.99
CA GLU A 105 -3.30 9.97 -3.67
C GLU A 105 -4.58 9.25 -3.25
N ILE A 106 -4.56 7.92 -3.17
CA ILE A 106 -5.71 7.12 -2.71
C ILE A 106 -6.10 7.52 -1.28
N ALA A 107 -5.11 7.82 -0.43
CA ALA A 107 -5.31 8.30 0.94
C ALA A 107 -6.12 9.60 1.05
N LYS A 108 -6.18 10.41 -0.02
CA LYS A 108 -6.99 11.64 -0.05
C LYS A 108 -8.50 11.37 -0.06
N ARG A 109 -8.93 10.12 -0.29
CA ARG A 109 -10.33 9.64 -0.37
C ARG A 109 -11.14 10.26 -1.52
N THR A 110 -11.22 11.59 -1.57
CA THR A 110 -11.99 12.35 -2.57
C THR A 110 -11.15 13.47 -3.19
N VAL A 111 -11.39 13.74 -4.47
CA VAL A 111 -10.86 14.89 -5.21
C VAL A 111 -12.04 15.75 -5.65
N GLU A 112 -11.88 17.07 -5.60
CA GLU A 112 -12.88 18.00 -6.10
C GLU A 112 -12.74 18.14 -7.62
N VAL A 113 -13.76 17.71 -8.34
CA VAL A 113 -13.85 17.84 -9.80
C VAL A 113 -15.07 18.71 -10.09
N ARG A 114 -14.84 19.91 -10.64
CA ARG A 114 -15.90 20.88 -10.98
C ARG A 114 -16.83 21.21 -9.80
N GLY A 115 -16.28 21.35 -8.59
CA GLY A 115 -17.06 21.67 -7.39
C GLY A 115 -17.71 20.47 -6.71
N VAL A 116 -17.49 19.24 -7.21
CA VAL A 116 -18.09 18.01 -6.67
C VAL A 116 -16.99 17.10 -6.15
N GLY A 117 -17.13 16.61 -4.92
CA GLY A 117 -16.23 15.62 -4.34
C GLY A 117 -16.47 14.23 -4.95
N VAL A 118 -15.50 13.73 -5.72
CA VAL A 118 -15.52 12.41 -6.36
C VAL A 118 -14.47 11.51 -5.70
N PRO A 119 -14.73 10.22 -5.45
CA PRO A 119 -13.71 9.30 -4.96
C PRO A 119 -12.47 9.26 -5.87
N VAL A 120 -11.27 9.36 -5.29
CA VAL A 120 -9.99 9.49 -6.03
C VAL A 120 -9.85 8.39 -7.09
N LEU A 121 -10.18 7.15 -6.74
CA LEU A 121 -10.00 6.01 -7.65
C LEU A 121 -10.97 6.06 -8.84
N LYS A 122 -12.18 6.59 -8.64
CA LYS A 122 -13.16 6.78 -9.71
C LYS A 122 -12.72 7.90 -10.65
N GLU A 123 -12.19 8.99 -10.09
CA GLU A 123 -11.60 10.08 -10.86
C GLU A 123 -10.39 9.59 -11.67
N PHE A 124 -9.52 8.76 -11.08
CA PHE A 124 -8.39 8.16 -11.78
C PHE A 124 -8.85 7.27 -12.93
N ALA A 125 -9.86 6.42 -12.71
CA ALA A 125 -10.44 5.61 -13.77
C ALA A 125 -11.06 6.47 -14.89
N SER A 126 -11.68 7.61 -14.56
CA SER A 126 -12.17 8.57 -15.55
C SER A 126 -11.05 9.22 -16.37
N ARG A 127 -9.91 9.58 -15.76
CA ARG A 127 -8.74 10.08 -16.50
C ARG A 127 -8.17 9.04 -17.46
N VAL A 128 -8.12 7.77 -17.03
CA VAL A 128 -7.69 6.67 -17.90
C VAL A 128 -8.65 6.50 -19.07
N ASP A 129 -9.97 6.54 -18.84
CA ASP A 129 -11.00 6.46 -19.88
C ASP A 129 -10.89 7.59 -20.91
N GLU A 130 -10.72 8.84 -20.47
CA GLU A 130 -10.53 10.00 -21.34
C GLU A 130 -9.33 9.81 -22.26
N MET A 131 -8.18 9.44 -21.68
CA MET A 131 -6.96 9.25 -22.44
C MET A 131 -7.06 8.06 -23.41
N VAL A 132 -7.70 6.96 -23.02
CA VAL A 132 -7.95 5.81 -23.92
C VAL A 132 -8.83 6.21 -25.10
N ARG A 133 -9.81 7.11 -24.91
CA ARG A 133 -10.65 7.62 -26.01
C ARG A 133 -9.86 8.49 -26.98
N ASP A 134 -8.94 9.30 -26.46
CA ASP A 134 -8.06 10.15 -27.27
C ASP A 134 -7.11 9.33 -28.15
N VAL A 135 -6.72 8.12 -27.72
CA VAL A 135 -5.91 7.18 -28.53
C VAL A 135 -6.75 6.41 -29.59
N HIS A 136 -8.07 6.62 -29.64
CA HIS A 136 -9.02 5.85 -30.47
C HIS A 136 -9.03 4.35 -30.13
N ALA A 137 -9.85 4.01 -29.11
CA ALA A 137 -9.99 2.69 -28.50
C ALA A 137 -10.22 1.48 -29.45
N SER A 138 -10.63 1.69 -30.70
CA SER A 138 -10.92 0.60 -31.64
C SER A 138 -9.69 -0.16 -32.15
N GLU A 139 -8.49 0.42 -32.07
CA GLU A 139 -7.27 -0.20 -32.62
C GLU A 139 -6.20 -0.59 -31.58
N VAL A 140 -6.45 -0.36 -30.29
CA VAL A 140 -5.44 -0.49 -29.21
C VAL A 140 -5.89 -1.50 -28.14
N GLN A 141 -6.86 -2.35 -28.48
CA GLN A 141 -7.62 -3.24 -27.58
C GLN A 141 -6.88 -3.64 -26.29
N ASP A 142 -5.71 -4.27 -26.40
CA ASP A 142 -4.90 -4.78 -25.28
C ASP A 142 -3.50 -4.12 -25.13
N ALA A 143 -3.08 -3.30 -26.08
CA ALA A 143 -1.71 -2.79 -26.12
C ALA A 143 -1.44 -1.86 -24.91
N GLY A 144 -0.39 -2.17 -24.14
CA GLY A 144 -0.01 -1.45 -22.93
C GLY A 144 -0.81 -1.81 -21.67
N LEU A 145 -1.89 -2.60 -21.80
CA LEU A 145 -2.79 -2.95 -20.71
C LEU A 145 -2.11 -3.79 -19.62
N TYR A 146 -1.27 -4.75 -20.03
CA TYR A 146 -0.46 -5.55 -19.10
C TYR A 146 0.50 -4.67 -18.29
N THR A 147 1.20 -3.75 -18.96
CA THR A 147 2.16 -2.83 -18.32
C THR A 147 1.45 -1.92 -17.32
N PHE A 148 0.28 -1.40 -17.70
CA PHE A 148 -0.55 -0.60 -16.81
C PHE A 148 -1.00 -1.42 -15.59
N HIS A 149 -1.57 -2.60 -15.80
CA HIS A 149 -2.03 -3.49 -14.73
C HIS A 149 -0.91 -3.88 -13.76
N ALA A 150 0.26 -4.25 -14.28
CA ALA A 150 1.41 -4.65 -13.50
C ALA A 150 1.91 -3.51 -12.59
N ALA A 151 1.71 -2.26 -13.00
CA ALA A 151 2.17 -1.10 -12.27
C ALA A 151 1.13 -0.51 -11.30
N LEU A 152 -0.08 -1.07 -11.25
CA LEU A 152 -1.04 -0.74 -10.19
C LEU A 152 -0.53 -1.23 -8.82
N PRO A 153 -0.87 -0.52 -7.74
CA PRO A 153 -0.66 -1.00 -6.38
C PRO A 153 -1.16 -2.44 -6.21
N THR A 154 -0.40 -3.28 -5.51
CA THR A 154 -0.64 -4.73 -5.42
C THR A 154 -2.09 -5.07 -5.03
N GLN A 155 -2.66 -4.32 -4.10
CA GLN A 155 -4.00 -4.53 -3.58
C GLN A 155 -5.08 -4.17 -4.61
N ILE A 156 -4.87 -3.10 -5.38
CA ILE A 156 -5.72 -2.75 -6.53
C ILE A 156 -5.64 -3.87 -7.56
N ARG A 157 -4.43 -4.34 -7.86
CA ARG A 157 -4.20 -5.45 -8.78
C ARG A 157 -4.90 -6.74 -8.34
N THR A 158 -4.86 -7.06 -7.04
CA THR A 158 -5.57 -8.21 -6.47
C THR A 158 -7.09 -8.04 -6.56
N ALA A 159 -7.61 -6.82 -6.40
CA ALA A 159 -9.04 -6.55 -6.53
C ALA A 159 -9.52 -6.62 -7.98
N VAL A 160 -8.71 -6.13 -8.94
CA VAL A 160 -8.99 -6.25 -10.38
C VAL A 160 -8.86 -7.71 -10.85
N GLY A 161 -7.92 -8.47 -10.28
CA GLY A 161 -7.74 -9.88 -10.55
C GLY A 161 -6.84 -10.14 -11.77
N SER A 162 -7.35 -10.92 -12.74
CA SER A 162 -6.64 -11.14 -14.00
C SER A 162 -6.69 -9.89 -14.87
N VAL A 163 -5.65 -9.67 -15.69
CA VAL A 163 -5.62 -8.57 -16.66
C VAL A 163 -6.87 -8.66 -17.55
N PRO A 164 -7.72 -7.61 -17.57
CA PRO A 164 -8.88 -7.55 -18.44
C PRO A 164 -8.50 -7.65 -19.92
N LYS A 165 -9.47 -8.02 -20.77
CA LYS A 165 -9.25 -8.23 -22.21
C LYS A 165 -9.06 -6.93 -23.02
N ASP A 166 -9.59 -5.83 -22.50
CA ASP A 166 -9.55 -4.53 -23.16
C ASP A 166 -9.52 -3.39 -22.13
N TRP A 167 -9.15 -2.19 -22.58
CA TRP A 167 -9.10 -1.00 -21.75
C TRP A 167 -10.45 -0.62 -21.13
N GLY A 168 -11.58 -0.88 -21.82
CA GLY A 168 -12.92 -0.60 -21.30
C GLY A 168 -13.22 -1.45 -20.06
N ALA A 169 -12.93 -2.75 -20.15
CA ALA A 169 -13.07 -3.68 -19.03
C ALA A 169 -12.12 -3.34 -17.87
N MET A 170 -10.93 -2.79 -18.14
CA MET A 170 -10.03 -2.29 -17.10
C MET A 170 -10.57 -1.05 -16.40
N VAL A 171 -11.08 -0.07 -17.14
CA VAL A 171 -11.67 1.13 -16.56
C VAL A 171 -12.87 0.78 -15.67
N GLU A 172 -13.74 -0.12 -16.12
CA GLU A 172 -14.87 -0.59 -15.32
C GLU A 172 -14.40 -1.36 -14.08
N ALA A 173 -13.43 -2.26 -14.23
CA ALA A 173 -12.86 -2.98 -13.09
C ALA A 173 -12.26 -2.04 -12.03
N LEU A 174 -11.64 -0.91 -12.44
CA LEU A 174 -11.13 0.11 -11.53
C LEU A 174 -12.26 0.90 -10.83
N ARG A 175 -13.36 1.19 -11.54
CA ARG A 175 -14.54 1.88 -10.99
C ARG A 175 -15.28 1.03 -9.94
N ASP A 176 -15.30 -0.29 -10.15
CA ASP A 176 -16.02 -1.26 -9.33
C ASP A 176 -15.20 -1.84 -8.17
N ILE A 177 -13.99 -1.31 -7.92
CA ILE A 177 -13.19 -1.75 -6.77
C ILE A 177 -13.99 -1.53 -5.47
N PRO A 178 -14.19 -2.57 -4.65
CA PRO A 178 -14.96 -2.46 -3.43
C PRO A 178 -14.39 -1.44 -2.45
N GLN A 179 -15.25 -0.65 -1.80
CA GLN A 179 -14.85 0.39 -0.85
C GLN A 179 -13.94 -0.15 0.28
N HIS A 180 -14.17 -1.37 0.76
CA HIS A 180 -13.35 -1.97 1.81
C HIS A 180 -11.88 -2.19 1.40
N VAL A 181 -11.61 -2.40 0.09
CA VAL A 181 -10.23 -2.48 -0.43
C VAL A 181 -9.58 -1.10 -0.40
N ILE A 182 -10.34 -0.06 -0.75
CA ILE A 182 -9.89 1.33 -0.68
C ILE A 182 -9.58 1.71 0.77
N ASP A 183 -10.47 1.38 1.71
CA ASP A 183 -10.27 1.65 3.13
C ASP A 183 -9.05 0.90 3.70
N TYR A 184 -8.81 -0.35 3.27
CA TYR A 184 -7.62 -1.10 3.60
C TYR A 184 -6.34 -0.41 3.10
N LEU A 185 -6.33 0.06 1.86
CA LEU A 185 -5.21 0.78 1.26
C LEU A 185 -4.88 2.08 2.00
N ILE A 186 -5.92 2.82 2.40
CA ILE A 186 -5.77 4.03 3.19
C ILE A 186 -5.13 3.70 4.55
N ALA A 187 -5.65 2.68 5.24
CA ALA A 187 -5.11 2.25 6.53
C ALA A 187 -3.66 1.74 6.44
N GLU A 188 -3.30 1.10 5.34
CA GLU A 188 -1.92 0.66 5.10
C GLU A 188 -0.99 1.85 4.87
N HIS A 189 -1.40 2.84 4.07
CA HIS A 189 -0.64 4.07 3.89
C HIS A 189 -0.47 4.86 5.19
N GLU A 190 -1.52 4.99 6.01
CA GLU A 190 -1.45 5.65 7.33
C GLU A 190 -0.46 4.94 8.27
N LYS A 191 -0.38 3.61 8.21
CA LYS A 191 0.62 2.83 8.95
C LYS A 191 2.03 3.11 8.44
N GLU A 192 2.24 3.11 7.12
CA GLU A 192 3.54 3.43 6.53
C GLU A 192 4.01 4.83 6.90
N ASP A 193 3.12 5.83 6.84
CA ASP A 193 3.40 7.21 7.26
C ASP A 193 3.75 7.30 8.74
N THR A 194 3.03 6.55 9.58
CA THR A 194 3.34 6.46 11.01
C THR A 194 4.72 5.84 11.26
N LEU A 195 5.06 4.79 10.51
CA LEU A 195 6.38 4.15 10.60
C LEU A 195 7.49 5.07 10.09
N ARG A 196 7.28 5.78 8.98
CA ARG A 196 8.22 6.80 8.47
C ARG A 196 8.49 7.89 9.51
N LYS A 197 7.44 8.45 10.11
CA LYS A 197 7.58 9.46 11.18
C LYS A 197 8.33 8.93 12.40
N LYS A 198 8.11 7.66 12.76
CA LYS A 198 8.86 7.00 13.85
C LYS A 198 10.33 6.82 13.49
N ILE A 199 10.65 6.39 12.26
CA ILE A 199 12.03 6.25 11.79
C ILE A 199 12.73 7.61 11.84
N GLU A 200 12.13 8.68 11.31
CA GLU A 200 12.70 10.02 11.39
C GLU A 200 12.94 10.47 12.84
N THR A 201 12.02 10.14 13.74
CA THR A 201 12.16 10.47 15.17
C THR A 201 13.34 9.73 15.77
N LEU A 202 13.45 8.41 15.51
CA LEU A 202 14.57 7.59 15.97
C LEU A 202 15.90 8.05 15.38
N GLU A 203 15.94 8.46 14.12
CA GLU A 203 17.14 9.01 13.48
C GLU A 203 17.59 10.31 14.15
N ARG A 204 16.65 11.20 14.50
CA ARG A 204 16.93 12.43 15.26
C ARG A 204 17.45 12.12 16.67
N GLU A 205 16.81 11.20 17.38
CA GLU A 205 17.25 10.76 18.71
C GLU A 205 18.64 10.13 18.67
N PHE A 206 18.91 9.28 17.69
CA PHE A 206 20.21 8.67 17.48
C PHE A 206 21.29 9.70 17.17
N ALA A 207 21.00 10.69 16.34
CA ALA A 207 21.91 11.80 16.05
C ALA A 207 22.22 12.62 17.32
N ALA A 208 21.21 12.93 18.14
CA ALA A 208 21.38 13.66 19.39
C ALA A 208 22.22 12.85 20.41
N ALA A 209 21.94 11.55 20.57
CA ALA A 209 22.69 10.66 21.45
C ALA A 209 24.17 10.56 21.03
N LYS A 210 24.45 10.53 19.72
CA LYS A 210 25.81 10.53 19.18
C LYS A 210 26.58 11.81 19.52
N ILE A 211 25.92 12.97 19.50
CA ILE A 211 26.51 14.25 19.93
C ILE A 211 26.79 14.24 21.44
N ALA A 212 25.83 13.79 22.25
CA ALA A 212 25.99 13.69 23.70
C ALA A 212 27.14 12.75 24.10
N LEU A 213 27.25 11.57 23.48
CA LEU A 213 28.32 10.62 23.75
C LEU A 213 29.72 11.19 23.45
N LYS A 214 29.87 11.93 22.35
CA LYS A 214 31.14 12.61 22.01
C LYS A 214 31.56 13.61 23.09
N SER A 215 30.60 14.36 23.64
CA SER A 215 30.87 15.36 24.68
C SER A 215 31.40 14.74 25.98
N VAL A 216 30.87 13.58 26.37
CA VAL A 216 31.31 12.81 27.55
C VAL A 216 32.72 12.23 27.33
N GLN A 217 33.01 11.72 26.13
CA GLN A 217 34.33 11.17 25.80
C GLN A 217 35.43 12.25 25.75
N SER A 218 35.11 13.49 25.35
CA SER A 218 36.05 14.61 25.39
C SER A 218 36.24 15.24 26.77
N GLY A 219 35.36 14.97 27.74
CA GLY A 219 35.42 15.56 29.09
C GLY A 219 36.20 14.77 30.14
N GLY A 220 36.66 13.55 29.84
CA GLY A 220 37.29 12.64 30.80
C GLY A 220 38.80 12.82 31.03
N GLY A 221 39.42 13.86 30.48
CA GLY A 221 40.87 13.99 30.39
C GLY A 221 41.47 15.28 30.94
N ALA A 222 41.09 15.72 32.15
CA ALA A 222 41.89 16.72 32.87
C ALA A 222 41.64 16.66 34.37
N GLY A 223 42.68 16.29 35.14
CA GLY A 223 42.86 16.85 36.49
C GLY A 223 42.80 15.88 37.67
N ALA A 224 43.68 14.89 37.71
CA ALA A 224 44.18 14.36 38.99
C ALA A 224 45.71 14.53 39.05
N GLY A 225 46.14 15.79 39.07
CA GLY A 225 47.52 16.20 39.34
C GLY A 225 47.66 16.60 40.80
N ARG A 226 48.52 15.86 41.52
CA ARG A 226 48.84 15.96 42.94
C ARG A 226 50.00 16.93 43.15
N GLY A 227 49.93 17.79 44.18
CA GLY A 227 51.01 18.64 44.69
C GLY A 227 50.46 20.03 45.03
N GLY A 228 50.61 20.62 46.21
CA GLY A 228 51.54 20.37 47.32
C GLY A 228 52.13 21.73 47.72
N GLY A 229 51.65 22.30 48.85
CA GLY A 229 52.35 23.28 49.69
C GLY A 229 52.53 24.72 49.16
N GLY A 230 52.25 25.70 50.01
CA GLY A 230 52.71 27.08 49.80
C GLY A 230 51.90 28.13 50.55
N ALA A 231 52.46 28.62 51.65
CA ALA A 231 51.92 29.68 52.51
C ALA A 231 52.15 31.09 51.94
N GLY A 232 51.43 32.08 52.51
CA GLY A 232 51.58 33.53 52.30
C GLY A 232 50.38 34.09 51.55
N GLY A 233 49.51 34.93 52.10
CA GLY A 233 49.77 36.12 52.91
C GLY A 233 49.59 37.35 52.00
N GLY A 234 48.59 38.20 52.26
CA GLY A 234 48.45 39.47 51.56
C GLY A 234 47.00 39.92 51.34
N GLU A 235 46.60 40.89 52.14
CA GLU A 235 45.35 41.65 52.11
C GLU A 235 45.14 42.43 50.79
N THR A 236 43.89 42.61 50.36
CA THR A 236 43.15 43.90 50.43
C THR A 236 41.97 43.98 49.45
N ALA A 237 40.84 44.40 50.04
CA ALA A 237 39.87 45.39 49.56
C ALA A 237 38.93 45.15 48.36
N SER A 238 37.63 45.14 48.74
CA SER A 238 36.49 45.84 48.10
C SER A 238 35.93 45.25 46.79
N GLY A 239 34.62 45.09 46.60
CA GLY A 239 33.45 45.39 47.41
C GLY A 239 32.17 45.06 46.63
N GLY A 240 31.06 44.89 47.36
CA GLY A 240 29.66 45.02 46.91
C GLY A 240 29.14 43.97 45.92
N GLY A 241 28.00 43.30 46.12
CA GLY A 241 26.94 43.44 47.09
C GLY A 241 25.78 42.49 46.74
N THR A 242 24.94 42.24 47.75
CA THR A 242 23.52 41.79 47.73
C THR A 242 23.21 40.40 47.13
N ARG A 243 22.94 39.38 47.98
CA ARG A 243 21.61 38.98 48.53
C ARG A 243 20.64 38.57 47.40
N SER A 244 20.14 37.34 47.29
CA SER A 244 19.29 36.59 48.23
C SER A 244 19.15 35.16 47.67
N GLY A 245 19.27 34.07 48.42
CA GLY A 245 18.16 33.49 49.16
C GLY A 245 18.24 31.96 49.07
N ALA A 246 18.50 31.32 50.21
CA ALA A 246 18.32 29.89 50.49
C ALA A 246 16.80 29.60 50.69
N PRO A 247 16.31 28.36 51.00
CA PRO A 247 17.10 27.24 51.51
C PRO A 247 16.69 25.79 51.14
N ALA A 248 17.61 24.91 51.55
CA ALA A 248 17.42 23.62 52.22
C ALA A 248 16.72 22.45 51.51
N GLY A 249 17.47 21.35 51.44
CA GLY A 249 17.00 20.00 51.16
C GLY A 249 18.10 18.99 51.44
N VAL A 250 18.52 18.91 52.71
CA VAL A 250 19.46 17.92 53.30
C VAL A 250 18.92 16.50 53.06
N GLY A 251 19.78 15.59 52.59
CA GLY A 251 19.45 14.17 52.48
C GLY A 251 20.69 13.29 52.33
N VAL A 252 21.42 13.12 53.43
CA VAL A 252 22.55 12.20 53.57
C VAL A 252 22.05 10.75 53.51
N GLY A 253 22.69 9.90 52.71
CA GLY A 253 22.40 8.47 52.65
C GLY A 253 23.55 7.68 52.06
N ARG A 254 24.56 7.40 52.88
CA ARG A 254 25.75 6.60 52.57
C ARG A 254 25.51 5.15 53.03
N GLY A 255 25.73 4.20 52.12
CA GLY A 255 25.87 2.76 52.38
C GLY A 255 25.69 2.02 51.05
N GLY A 256 26.58 1.17 50.55
CA GLY A 256 27.66 0.42 51.16
C GLY A 256 27.45 -1.07 50.84
N GLY A 257 28.34 -1.66 50.05
CA GLY A 257 28.36 -3.10 49.70
C GLY A 257 27.46 -3.43 48.51
N GLY A 258 27.84 -4.22 47.50
CA GLY A 258 28.89 -5.22 47.40
C GLY A 258 28.31 -6.32 46.51
N GLY A 259 29.14 -6.93 45.66
CA GLY A 259 28.76 -8.12 44.88
C GLY A 259 28.89 -7.92 43.38
N GLY A 260 30.01 -8.40 42.83
CA GLY A 260 30.16 -8.57 41.40
C GLY A 260 29.25 -9.68 40.87
N ALA A 261 28.81 -9.50 39.63
CA ALA A 261 28.39 -10.59 38.77
C ALA A 261 28.81 -10.26 37.34
N VAL A 262 29.74 -11.07 36.85
CA VAL A 262 30.12 -11.21 35.45
C VAL A 262 28.90 -11.77 34.71
N GLY A 263 28.49 -11.17 33.58
CA GLY A 263 27.51 -11.82 32.71
C GLY A 263 26.76 -10.93 31.73
N GLY A 264 27.19 -10.95 30.47
CA GLY A 264 26.30 -10.89 29.31
C GLY A 264 25.76 -9.51 28.92
N GLY A 265 26.52 -8.82 28.06
CA GLY A 265 25.98 -7.77 27.22
C GLY A 265 24.94 -8.33 26.24
N GLY A 266 23.68 -8.33 26.64
CA GLY A 266 22.53 -8.51 25.77
C GLY A 266 22.01 -7.14 25.36
N ALA A 267 22.35 -6.71 24.14
CA ALA A 267 21.75 -5.55 23.52
C ALA A 267 20.21 -5.68 23.54
N GLN A 268 19.55 -4.72 24.17
CA GLN A 268 18.09 -4.61 24.19
C GLN A 268 17.60 -4.28 22.77
N ALA A 269 17.36 -5.32 21.97
CA ALA A 269 16.57 -5.21 20.76
C ALA A 269 15.16 -4.74 21.16
N GLY A 270 14.72 -3.62 20.59
CA GLY A 270 13.42 -2.99 20.84
C GLY A 270 12.29 -4.00 20.75
N GLY A 271 11.78 -4.39 21.91
CA GLY A 271 10.78 -5.45 22.03
C GLY A 271 9.49 -5.03 21.35
N TRP A 272 9.11 -5.79 20.32
CA TRP A 272 7.71 -6.02 19.99
C TRP A 272 7.02 -6.48 21.28
N ARG A 273 6.42 -5.55 22.02
CA ARG A 273 5.61 -5.89 23.19
C ARG A 273 4.45 -6.71 22.64
N ARG A 274 4.52 -8.04 22.80
CA ARG A 274 3.41 -8.93 22.48
C ARG A 274 2.20 -8.38 23.22
N LYS A 275 1.12 -8.09 22.49
CA LYS A 275 -0.15 -7.67 23.08
C LYS A 275 -0.51 -8.70 24.15
N VAL A 276 -0.75 -8.24 25.38
CA VAL A 276 -1.30 -9.12 26.43
C VAL A 276 -2.75 -9.41 26.03
N PRO A 277 -3.13 -10.68 25.80
CA PRO A 277 -4.48 -11.01 25.37
C PRO A 277 -5.49 -10.72 26.47
N THR A 278 -6.64 -10.17 26.11
CA THR A 278 -7.76 -9.95 27.05
C THR A 278 -8.38 -11.28 27.47
N GLU A 279 -9.13 -11.30 28.57
CA GLU A 279 -9.83 -12.54 29.00
C GLU A 279 -10.91 -12.98 28.00
N GLU A 280 -11.54 -12.03 27.31
CA GLU A 280 -12.45 -12.32 26.20
C GLU A 280 -11.72 -13.02 25.04
N GLU A 281 -10.54 -12.52 24.66
CA GLU A 281 -9.70 -13.13 23.62
C GLU A 281 -9.25 -14.54 24.01
N LYS A 282 -8.85 -14.75 25.27
CA LYS A 282 -8.51 -16.09 25.78
C LYS A 282 -9.72 -17.03 25.77
N THR A 283 -10.90 -16.53 26.12
CA THR A 283 -12.14 -17.32 26.12
C THR A 283 -12.54 -17.72 24.71
N ALA A 284 -12.46 -16.80 23.75
CA ALA A 284 -12.67 -17.09 22.34
C ALA A 284 -11.66 -18.12 21.81
N LEU A 285 -10.37 -17.99 22.19
CA LEU A 285 -9.34 -18.96 21.80
C LEU A 285 -9.58 -20.36 22.41
N ARG A 286 -10.05 -20.45 23.65
CA ARG A 286 -10.44 -21.74 24.27
C ARG A 286 -11.61 -22.40 23.52
N ALA A 287 -12.63 -21.62 23.15
CA ALA A 287 -13.77 -22.13 22.39
C ALA A 287 -13.33 -22.63 20.99
N LEU A 288 -12.50 -21.85 20.30
CA LEU A 288 -11.91 -22.23 19.01
C LEU A 288 -11.07 -23.52 19.12
N LEU A 289 -10.22 -23.61 20.14
CA LEU A 289 -9.40 -24.79 20.40
C LEU A 289 -10.27 -26.03 20.64
N ALA A 290 -11.34 -25.91 21.43
CA ALA A 290 -12.26 -27.01 21.68
C ALA A 290 -12.91 -27.53 20.39
N THR A 291 -13.34 -26.62 19.50
CA THR A 291 -13.86 -27.00 18.17
C THR A 291 -12.81 -27.72 17.33
N ILE A 292 -11.60 -27.18 17.26
CA ILE A 292 -10.51 -27.77 16.46
C ILE A 292 -10.15 -29.17 16.97
N VAL A 293 -10.02 -29.34 18.29
CA VAL A 293 -9.72 -30.64 18.91
C VAL A 293 -10.86 -31.64 18.66
N ALA A 294 -12.12 -31.23 18.76
CA ALA A 294 -13.27 -32.09 18.47
C ALA A 294 -13.33 -32.54 17.00
N THR A 295 -12.88 -31.70 16.06
CA THR A 295 -12.84 -32.01 14.62
C THR A 295 -11.52 -32.66 14.15
N ARG A 296 -10.61 -32.99 15.07
CA ARG A 296 -9.30 -33.57 14.74
C ARG A 296 -9.47 -34.95 14.10
N CYS A 297 -8.86 -35.15 12.94
CA CYS A 297 -8.84 -36.45 12.28
C CYS A 297 -8.01 -37.49 13.07
N LEU A 298 -8.48 -38.74 13.08
CA LEU A 298 -7.76 -39.88 13.66
C LEU A 298 -6.45 -40.14 12.90
N ASN A 299 -5.46 -40.75 13.57
CA ASN A 299 -4.17 -41.08 12.95
C ASN A 299 -4.22 -42.36 12.09
N THR A 300 -5.20 -42.45 11.18
CA THR A 300 -5.33 -43.50 10.17
C THR A 300 -5.00 -42.94 8.78
N PRO A 301 -4.77 -43.79 7.77
CA PRO A 301 -4.62 -43.32 6.38
C PRO A 301 -5.79 -42.43 5.93
N GLU A 302 -7.03 -42.82 6.26
CA GLU A 302 -8.25 -42.08 5.93
C GLU A 302 -8.30 -40.74 6.65
N GLY A 303 -7.91 -40.71 7.94
CA GLY A 303 -7.82 -39.48 8.70
C GLY A 303 -6.76 -38.51 8.19
N ARG A 304 -5.63 -39.02 7.67
CA ARG A 304 -4.62 -38.19 6.98
C ARG A 304 -5.15 -37.58 5.68
N THR A 305 -5.92 -38.34 4.89
CA THR A 305 -6.61 -37.81 3.70
C THR A 305 -7.65 -36.74 4.08
N ALA A 306 -8.44 -36.97 5.13
CA ALA A 306 -9.40 -36.00 5.63
C ALA A 306 -8.72 -34.72 6.14
N TYR A 307 -7.56 -34.85 6.80
CA TYR A 307 -6.76 -33.71 7.25
C TYR A 307 -6.27 -32.84 6.07
N GLU A 308 -5.81 -33.45 4.98
CA GLU A 308 -5.45 -32.70 3.76
C GLU A 308 -6.65 -31.94 3.18
N GLY A 309 -7.85 -32.53 3.23
CA GLY A 309 -9.09 -31.85 2.88
C GLY A 309 -9.41 -30.66 3.79
N GLN A 310 -9.24 -30.81 5.12
CA GLN A 310 -9.41 -29.72 6.08
C GLN A 310 -8.42 -28.57 5.82
N LYS A 311 -7.15 -28.87 5.54
CA LYS A 311 -6.15 -27.89 5.15
C LYS A 311 -6.55 -27.13 3.89
N ALA A 312 -6.98 -27.84 2.85
CA ALA A 312 -7.40 -27.23 1.60
C ALA A 312 -8.59 -26.27 1.80
N GLN A 313 -9.61 -26.68 2.58
CA GLN A 313 -10.76 -25.83 2.92
C GLN A 313 -10.34 -24.62 3.75
N TRP A 314 -9.47 -24.81 4.73
CA TRP A 314 -8.95 -23.72 5.54
C TRP A 314 -8.15 -22.73 4.69
N ASN A 315 -7.32 -23.20 3.76
CA ASN A 315 -6.56 -22.37 2.82
C ASN A 315 -7.47 -21.64 1.83
N ALA A 316 -8.54 -22.28 1.34
CA ALA A 316 -9.51 -21.61 0.48
C ALA A 316 -10.22 -20.45 1.19
N ARG A 317 -10.47 -20.60 2.50
CA ARG A 317 -11.13 -19.59 3.34
C ARG A 317 -10.18 -18.47 3.79
N ASN A 318 -8.94 -18.81 4.16
CA ASN A 318 -8.01 -17.89 4.83
C ASN A 318 -6.77 -17.51 4.00
N GLY A 319 -6.42 -18.29 2.98
CA GLY A 319 -5.16 -18.18 2.22
C GLY A 319 -5.05 -16.99 1.27
N ARG A 320 -6.10 -16.19 1.13
CA ARG A 320 -6.03 -14.88 0.45
C ARG A 320 -5.37 -13.80 1.33
N VAL A 321 -5.25 -14.05 2.63
CA VAL A 321 -4.60 -13.15 3.59
C VAL A 321 -3.19 -13.67 3.85
N HIS A 322 -2.20 -12.77 3.80
CA HIS A 322 -0.81 -13.14 4.09
C HIS A 322 -0.69 -13.77 5.49
N PRO A 323 0.07 -14.86 5.70
CA PRO A 323 0.20 -15.55 6.98
C PRO A 323 0.57 -14.64 8.16
N ASP A 324 1.34 -13.58 7.92
CA ASP A 324 1.73 -12.62 8.96
C ASP A 324 0.65 -11.59 9.31
N VAL A 325 -0.35 -11.42 8.44
CA VAL A 325 -1.52 -10.57 8.65
C VAL A 325 -2.68 -11.37 9.24
N LEU A 326 -2.68 -12.70 9.05
CA LEU A 326 -3.70 -13.57 9.60
C LEU A 326 -3.57 -13.67 11.13
N ALA A 327 -4.61 -13.21 11.83
CA ALA A 327 -4.79 -13.43 13.26
C ALA A 327 -5.06 -14.92 13.53
N ILE A 328 -4.00 -15.73 13.62
CA ILE A 328 -4.06 -17.19 13.79
C ILE A 328 -4.79 -17.58 15.08
N GLU A 329 -4.78 -16.72 16.11
CA GLU A 329 -5.56 -16.84 17.33
C GLU A 329 -7.08 -16.79 17.11
N LYS A 330 -7.54 -16.22 16.00
CA LYS A 330 -8.96 -16.14 15.61
C LYS A 330 -9.32 -17.18 14.56
N ALA A 331 -8.42 -17.42 13.60
CA ALA A 331 -8.65 -18.33 12.47
C ALA A 331 -8.43 -19.80 12.82
N GLY A 332 -7.53 -20.09 13.77
CA GLY A 332 -7.11 -21.45 14.10
C GLY A 332 -6.36 -22.14 12.97
N TYR A 333 -6.00 -23.41 13.15
CA TYR A 333 -5.46 -24.23 12.07
C TYR A 333 -5.77 -25.72 12.33
N PRO A 334 -6.09 -26.54 11.30
CA PRO A 334 -6.28 -27.98 11.46
C PRO A 334 -5.06 -28.67 12.09
N LEU A 335 -5.28 -29.62 12.99
CA LEU A 335 -4.19 -30.32 13.70
C LEU A 335 -3.75 -31.58 12.96
N THR A 336 -2.43 -31.75 12.80
CA THR A 336 -1.84 -32.95 12.18
C THR A 336 -2.28 -34.21 12.93
N PRO A 337 -2.82 -35.23 12.24
CA PRO A 337 -3.26 -36.46 12.87
C PRO A 337 -2.18 -37.15 13.71
N GLY A 338 -2.56 -37.62 14.90
CA GLY A 338 -1.63 -38.29 15.82
C GLY A 338 -0.79 -37.38 16.70
N THR A 339 -0.89 -36.06 16.55
CA THR A 339 -0.26 -35.09 17.46
C THR A 339 -1.08 -34.87 18.73
N ALA A 340 -0.43 -34.47 19.81
CA ALA A 340 -1.08 -34.09 21.05
C ALA A 340 -1.87 -32.77 20.91
N PRO A 341 -2.94 -32.55 21.69
CA PRO A 341 -3.69 -31.30 21.67
C PRO A 341 -2.82 -30.08 22.03
N PRO A 342 -3.01 -28.92 21.39
CA PRO A 342 -2.31 -27.70 21.77
C PRO A 342 -2.47 -27.34 23.25
N GLY A 343 -1.37 -27.05 23.94
CA GLY A 343 -1.35 -26.69 25.37
C GLY A 343 -1.21 -27.86 26.35
N SER A 344 -1.18 -29.10 25.86
CA SER A 344 -0.99 -30.30 26.68
C SER A 344 0.45 -30.49 27.19
N GLY A 345 1.38 -29.59 26.84
CA GLY A 345 2.81 -29.74 27.14
C GLY A 345 3.59 -30.42 26.00
N GLU A 346 3.02 -30.38 24.81
CA GLU A 346 3.60 -30.85 23.58
C GLU A 346 4.76 -29.96 23.10
N CYS A 347 5.69 -30.56 22.35
CA CYS A 347 6.68 -29.80 21.60
C CYS A 347 6.00 -29.04 20.46
N TRP A 348 6.19 -27.73 20.37
CA TRP A 348 5.61 -26.91 19.31
C TRP A 348 6.14 -27.27 17.91
N THR A 349 7.33 -27.87 17.81
CA THR A 349 7.93 -28.26 16.53
C THR A 349 7.31 -29.53 15.94
N CYS A 350 7.06 -30.57 16.75
CA CYS A 350 6.56 -31.86 16.25
C CYS A 350 5.17 -32.24 16.74
N GLY A 351 4.55 -31.44 17.61
CA GLY A 351 3.21 -31.69 18.16
C GLY A 351 3.12 -32.86 19.12
N MET A 352 4.23 -33.48 19.52
CA MET A 352 4.25 -34.64 20.42
C MET A 352 4.81 -34.26 21.78
N ILE A 353 4.41 -35.00 22.83
CA ILE A 353 4.99 -34.85 24.16
C ILE A 353 6.30 -35.65 24.21
N HIS A 354 7.41 -34.95 24.48
CA HIS A 354 8.72 -35.56 24.73
C HIS A 354 9.49 -34.75 25.77
N GLY A 355 10.53 -35.35 26.38
CA GLY A 355 11.37 -34.67 27.38
C GLY A 355 12.15 -33.48 26.79
N ARG A 356 12.87 -32.74 27.64
CA ARG A 356 13.63 -31.50 27.29
C ARG A 356 14.79 -31.68 26.28
N GLY A 357 14.93 -32.85 25.66
CA GLY A 357 15.93 -33.12 24.64
C GLY A 357 15.59 -32.45 23.29
N ALA A 358 16.57 -32.44 22.39
CA ALA A 358 16.38 -31.94 21.02
C ALA A 358 15.26 -32.74 20.30
N CYS A 359 14.35 -32.02 19.65
CA CYS A 359 13.29 -32.64 18.85
C CYS A 359 13.88 -33.21 17.56
N THR A 360 13.84 -34.54 17.40
CA THR A 360 14.33 -35.26 16.21
C THR A 360 13.21 -35.69 15.25
N ARG A 361 11.95 -35.42 15.60
CA ARG A 361 10.77 -35.79 14.80
C ARG A 361 10.51 -34.78 13.67
N ALA A 362 9.77 -35.23 12.66
CA ALA A 362 9.35 -34.38 11.55
C ALA A 362 8.62 -33.12 12.07
N ALA A 363 8.94 -31.98 11.48
CA ALA A 363 8.32 -30.71 11.84
C ALA A 363 6.87 -30.65 11.36
N LEU A 364 6.02 -30.00 12.16
CA LEU A 364 4.65 -29.67 11.77
C LEU A 364 4.62 -28.60 10.68
N PRO A 365 3.49 -28.46 9.97
CA PRO A 365 3.24 -27.28 9.16
C PRO A 365 3.47 -25.98 9.95
N GLU A 366 4.02 -24.97 9.28
CA GLU A 366 4.40 -23.71 9.92
C GLU A 366 3.21 -23.02 10.61
N LEU A 367 2.04 -23.02 9.96
CA LEU A 367 0.81 -22.44 10.50
C LEU A 367 0.31 -23.19 11.75
N GLU A 368 0.43 -24.52 11.78
CA GLU A 368 0.10 -25.30 12.97
C GLU A 368 1.07 -24.99 14.12
N THR A 369 2.37 -24.89 13.81
CA THR A 369 3.41 -24.50 14.77
C THR A 369 3.08 -23.14 15.39
N ARG A 370 2.75 -22.14 14.56
CA ARG A 370 2.35 -20.80 15.02
C ARG A 370 1.10 -20.84 15.89
N PHE A 371 0.07 -21.60 15.49
CA PHE A 371 -1.15 -21.77 16.28
C PHE A 371 -0.86 -22.38 17.66
N ARG A 372 -0.01 -23.42 17.73
CA ARG A 372 0.42 -24.05 18.99
C ARG A 372 1.18 -23.09 19.90
N VAL A 373 2.07 -22.28 19.33
CA VAL A 373 2.79 -21.23 20.08
C VAL A 373 1.81 -20.23 20.69
N VAL A 374 0.81 -19.78 19.92
CA VAL A 374 -0.22 -18.85 20.40
C VAL A 374 -1.01 -19.47 21.54
N VAL A 375 -1.54 -20.68 21.37
CA VAL A 375 -2.27 -21.41 22.42
C VAL A 375 -1.42 -21.58 23.67
N GLY A 376 -0.19 -22.07 23.53
CA GLY A 376 0.73 -22.27 24.64
C GLY A 376 1.11 -20.97 25.35
N THR A 377 1.25 -19.87 24.62
CA THR A 377 1.61 -18.56 25.19
C THR A 377 0.42 -17.89 25.88
N TRP A 378 -0.76 -17.92 25.26
CA TRP A 378 -1.95 -17.19 25.73
C TRP A 378 -2.71 -17.95 26.81
N LEU A 379 -2.78 -19.27 26.70
CA LEU A 379 -3.50 -20.13 27.64
C LEU A 379 -2.56 -20.86 28.61
N GLY A 380 -1.30 -21.07 28.25
CA GLY A 380 -0.33 -21.89 28.99
C GLY A 380 0.64 -21.14 29.89
N GLY A 381 0.33 -19.91 30.30
CA GLY A 381 1.27 -19.01 30.98
C GLY A 381 0.80 -18.44 32.32
N GLY A 382 0.89 -19.25 33.37
CA GLY A 382 1.05 -18.80 34.75
C GLY A 382 1.78 -19.89 35.50
N GLY A 383 3.10 -19.77 35.67
CA GLY A 383 3.97 -20.86 36.09
C GLY A 383 3.54 -21.57 37.37
N GLY A 384 3.77 -22.88 37.42
CA GLY A 384 3.95 -23.62 38.67
C GLY A 384 2.71 -24.05 39.44
N ALA A 385 1.48 -23.70 39.05
CA ALA A 385 0.29 -24.28 39.69
C ALA A 385 -0.03 -25.64 39.08
N ALA A 386 -0.12 -26.67 39.93
CA ALA A 386 -0.44 -28.05 39.57
C ALA A 386 -1.68 -28.12 38.67
N ARG A 387 -1.53 -28.72 37.49
CA ARG A 387 -2.58 -28.87 36.50
C ARG A 387 -3.54 -30.00 36.94
N PRO A 388 -4.87 -29.81 36.91
CA PRO A 388 -5.80 -30.93 37.05
C PRO A 388 -5.62 -31.88 35.86
N GLN A 389 -5.32 -33.15 36.16
CA GLN A 389 -5.33 -34.21 35.15
C GLN A 389 -6.77 -34.40 34.67
N VAL A 390 -7.04 -34.05 33.42
CA VAL A 390 -8.26 -34.50 32.74
C VAL A 390 -8.02 -35.96 32.39
N ASN A 391 -8.63 -36.86 33.16
CA ASN A 391 -8.70 -38.28 32.80
C ASN A 391 -9.56 -38.41 31.54
N GLU A 392 -8.91 -38.73 30.43
CA GLU A 392 -9.59 -39.21 29.23
C GLU A 392 -10.04 -40.66 29.54
N VAL A 393 -11.30 -40.81 29.95
CA VAL A 393 -11.93 -42.14 30.07
C VAL A 393 -12.29 -42.57 28.66
N ALA A 394 -11.39 -43.33 28.04
CA ALA A 394 -11.75 -44.11 26.86
C ALA A 394 -12.55 -45.33 27.34
N GLU A 395 -13.88 -45.26 27.25
CA GLU A 395 -14.71 -46.46 27.22
C GLU A 395 -14.32 -47.25 25.96
N VAL A 396 -13.59 -48.34 26.19
CA VAL A 396 -13.28 -49.34 25.18
C VAL A 396 -14.51 -50.23 25.05
N GLU A 397 -15.40 -49.92 24.11
CA GLU A 397 -16.34 -50.92 23.61
C GLU A 397 -15.56 -51.91 22.73
N GLU A 398 -15.58 -53.17 23.16
CA GLU A 398 -14.90 -54.30 22.53
C GLU A 398 -15.34 -54.47 21.06
N ALA A 399 -14.38 -54.36 20.15
CA ALA A 399 -14.54 -54.82 18.78
C ALA A 399 -14.50 -56.36 18.75
N GLY A 400 -15.64 -56.97 18.43
CA GLY A 400 -15.71 -58.38 18.03
C GLY A 400 -14.96 -58.66 16.72
N PRO A 401 -14.45 -59.88 16.51
CA PRO A 401 -13.61 -60.23 15.36
C PRO A 401 -14.39 -60.21 14.04
N TRP A 402 -13.84 -59.50 13.04
CA TRP A 402 -14.46 -59.20 11.75
C TRP A 402 -14.16 -60.21 10.63
N TRP A 403 -13.75 -61.44 10.95
CA TRP A 403 -13.60 -62.50 9.97
C TRP A 403 -14.64 -63.59 10.21
N GLU A 404 -15.81 -63.47 9.61
CA GLU A 404 -16.70 -64.58 9.24
C GLU A 404 -17.92 -63.96 8.55
N VAL A 405 -17.99 -64.08 7.23
CA VAL A 405 -19.10 -64.69 6.46
C VAL A 405 -18.71 -64.57 4.98
N GLY A 406 -18.43 -65.72 4.37
CA GLY A 406 -18.37 -65.87 2.93
C GLY A 406 -19.68 -66.40 2.36
N GLY A 407 -20.02 -65.96 1.15
CA GLY A 407 -20.60 -66.79 0.08
C GLY A 407 -22.12 -66.79 -0.10
N ALA A 408 -22.62 -66.30 -1.25
CA ALA A 408 -22.98 -67.13 -2.41
C ALA A 408 -24.10 -66.53 -3.30
N GLY A 409 -23.91 -66.64 -4.63
CA GLY A 409 -24.93 -66.62 -5.70
C GLY A 409 -25.30 -65.22 -6.21
N GLY A 410 -25.33 -64.89 -7.51
CA GLY A 410 -25.34 -65.61 -8.79
C GLY A 410 -26.05 -64.63 -9.75
N GLY A 411 -25.45 -64.13 -10.82
CA GLY A 411 -25.45 -64.76 -12.14
C GLY A 411 -26.19 -63.88 -13.17
N ALA A 412 -25.81 -64.08 -14.43
CA ALA A 412 -26.45 -63.66 -15.69
C ALA A 412 -26.07 -62.31 -16.32
N ALA A 413 -25.55 -62.47 -17.54
CA ALA A 413 -25.15 -61.49 -18.54
C ALA A 413 -26.34 -61.02 -19.40
N THR A 414 -26.19 -59.87 -20.07
CA THR A 414 -26.58 -59.65 -21.49
C THR A 414 -25.86 -58.43 -22.08
N GLU A 415 -25.05 -58.67 -23.11
CA GLU A 415 -25.02 -58.06 -24.45
C GLU A 415 -25.22 -56.52 -24.64
N GLY A 416 -24.28 -55.88 -25.36
CA GLY A 416 -24.32 -54.46 -25.82
C GLY A 416 -25.10 -54.28 -27.14
N PRO A 417 -24.64 -53.46 -28.12
CA PRO A 417 -24.03 -52.12 -28.08
C PRO A 417 -24.80 -51.11 -28.97
N GLY A 418 -24.44 -49.81 -28.96
CA GLY A 418 -25.06 -48.81 -29.85
C GLY A 418 -24.12 -47.65 -30.21
N PHE A 419 -23.53 -47.75 -31.40
CA PHE A 419 -22.80 -46.69 -32.12
C PHE A 419 -23.75 -45.56 -32.56
N GLY A 420 -23.25 -44.33 -32.60
CA GLY A 420 -23.90 -43.19 -33.27
C GLY A 420 -22.90 -42.15 -33.74
N GLN A 421 -22.35 -42.35 -34.94
CA GLN A 421 -21.76 -41.27 -35.75
C GLN A 421 -22.90 -40.47 -36.40
N GLY A 422 -22.76 -39.14 -36.44
CA GLY A 422 -23.60 -38.26 -37.26
C GLY A 422 -22.73 -37.14 -37.82
N ALA A 423 -22.62 -37.12 -39.15
CA ALA A 423 -21.95 -36.09 -39.94
C ALA A 423 -22.94 -35.50 -40.96
N ARG A 424 -22.62 -34.26 -41.39
CA ARG A 424 -23.25 -33.42 -42.44
C ARG A 424 -24.45 -32.59 -41.96
N GLU A 425 -24.57 -31.32 -42.31
CA GLU A 425 -24.13 -30.59 -43.52
C GLU A 425 -23.09 -29.48 -43.31
#